data_AF-A0A9E4EFJ4-F1
#
_entry.id   AF-A0A9E4EFJ4-F1
#
_cell.length_a   1.000
_cell.length_b   1.000
_cell.length_c   1.000
_cell.angle_alpha   90.00
_cell.angle_beta   90.00
_cell.angle_gamma   90.00
#
_symmetry.space_group_name_H-M   'P 1'
#
loop_
_entity.id
_entity.type
_entity.pdbx_description
1 polymer ?
#
loop_
_entity_poly.entity_id
_entity_poly.type
_entity_poly.pdbx_seq_one_letter_code
_entity_poly.pdbx_strand_id
1 'polypeptide(L)' 'MAGPTFKADGDQWRIEDTVENGRRVLVFFCTTSDQRPYRVLVVGGADQVGDLGDLDRAALEGLFEQSRSMGAPTDYPVYA' A
#
# COMPACT_ATOMS: atom_id res chain seq x y z
N MET A 1 -1.06 -12.80 3.68
CA MET A 1 -0.04 -12.48 4.70
C MET A 1 -0.18 -11.01 5.01
N ALA A 2 -0.24 -10.61 6.29
CA ALA A 2 -0.25 -9.18 6.63
C ALA A 2 1.15 -8.61 6.32
N GLY A 3 1.23 -7.58 5.46
CA GLY A 3 2.51 -6.96 5.12
C GLY A 3 3.02 -6.01 6.21
N PRO A 4 4.20 -5.39 5.99
CA PRO A 4 4.87 -4.58 6.99
C PRO A 4 4.08 -3.31 7.33
N THR A 5 4.30 -2.81 8.54
CA THR A 5 3.76 -1.52 9.01
C THR A 5 4.85 -0.48 9.14
N PHE A 6 4.57 0.76 8.76
CA PHE A 6 5.50 1.89 8.84
C PHE A 6 4.74 3.19 9.20
N LYS A 7 5.45 4.27 9.52
CA LYS A 7 4.85 5.58 9.81
C LYS A 7 5.07 6.53 8.63
N ALA A 8 4.01 7.19 8.17
CA ALA A 8 4.04 8.20 7.12
C ALA A 8 2.86 9.17 7.26
N ASP A 9 3.03 10.43 6.85
CA ASP A 9 1.99 11.48 7.00
C ASP A 9 1.43 11.63 8.43
N GLY A 10 2.27 11.34 9.44
CA GLY A 10 1.87 11.35 10.85
C GLY A 10 1.06 10.13 11.33
N ASP A 11 0.67 9.24 10.42
CA ASP A 11 -0.14 8.06 10.68
C ASP A 11 0.67 6.76 10.53
N GLN A 12 0.18 5.66 11.12
CA GLN A 12 0.71 4.32 10.92
C GLN A 12 -0.03 3.64 9.77
N TRP A 13 0.74 3.14 8.80
CA TRP A 13 0.23 2.52 7.60
C TRP A 13 0.69 1.07 7.52
N ARG A 14 -0.22 0.19 7.10
CA ARG A 14 0.05 -1.21 6.77
C ARG A 14 0.03 -1.36 5.25
N ILE A 15 1.03 -2.05 4.70
CA ILE A 15 1.10 -2.32 3.27
C ILE A 15 0.60 -3.74 3.02
N GLU A 16 -0.26 -3.91 2.02
CA GLU A 16 -0.60 -5.21 1.47
C GLU A 16 -0.12 -5.28 0.03
N ASP A 17 0.51 -6.40 -0.30
CA ASP A 17 0.98 -6.73 -1.64
C ASP A 17 -0.05 -7.63 -2.30
N THR A 18 -0.58 -7.20 -3.43
CA THR A 18 -1.53 -7.97 -4.22
C THR A 18 -1.18 -7.90 -5.71
N VAL A 19 -1.74 -8.81 -6.50
CA VAL A 19 -1.57 -8.82 -7.95
C VAL A 19 -2.95 -8.63 -8.58
N GLU A 20 -3.12 -7.53 -9.31
CA GLU A 20 -4.34 -7.25 -10.09
C GLU A 20 -4.02 -7.16 -11.57
N ASN A 21 -4.74 -7.92 -12.39
CA ASN A 21 -4.56 -7.95 -13.85
C ASN A 21 -3.09 -8.16 -14.30
N GLY A 22 -2.35 -9.01 -13.57
CA GLY A 22 -0.93 -9.29 -13.84
C GLY A 22 0.03 -8.17 -13.43
N ARG A 23 -0.44 -7.13 -12.74
CA ARG A 23 0.37 -6.05 -12.18
C ARG A 23 0.42 -6.17 -10.68
N ARG A 24 1.58 -5.94 -10.11
CA ARG A 24 1.74 -5.87 -8.65
C ARG A 24 1.17 -4.54 -8.16
N VAL A 25 0.33 -4.60 -7.15
CA VAL A 25 -0.38 -3.46 -6.57
C VAL A 25 -0.10 -3.46 -5.07
N LEU A 26 0.39 -2.33 -4.58
CA LEU A 26 0.60 -2.09 -3.16
C LEU A 26 -0.56 -1.25 -2.63
N VAL A 27 -1.24 -1.77 -1.62
CA VAL A 27 -2.35 -1.09 -0.95
C VAL A 27 -1.91 -0.66 0.43
N PHE A 28 -2.05 0.62 0.72
CA PHE A 28 -1.67 1.23 2.00
C PHE A 28 -2.94 1.50 2.81
N PHE A 29 -3.07 0.80 3.93
CA PHE A 29 -4.17 0.97 4.88
C PHE A 29 -3.72 1.78 6.07
N CYS A 30 -4.43 2.86 6.38
CA CYS A 30 -4.21 3.56 7.63
C CYS A 30 -4.71 2.68 8.78
N THR A 31 -3.84 2.46 9.76
CA THR A 31 -4.15 1.71 10.99
C THR A 31 -4.39 2.62 12.18
N THR A 32 -4.01 3.90 12.07
CA THR A 32 -4.24 4.92 13.10
C THR A 32 -5.67 5.44 13.08
N SER A 33 -6.29 5.55 11.91
CA SER A 33 -7.67 5.99 11.74
C SER A 33 -8.33 5.32 10.55
N ASP A 34 -9.57 4.90 10.74
CA ASP A 34 -10.50 4.38 9.74
C ASP A 34 -11.07 5.46 8.82
N GLN A 35 -10.84 6.74 9.13
CA GLN A 35 -11.31 7.87 8.31
C GLN A 35 -10.38 8.23 7.15
N ARG A 36 -9.12 7.77 7.19
CA ARG A 36 -8.16 8.04 6.12
C ARG A 36 -8.46 7.10 4.93
N PRO A 37 -8.56 7.63 3.70
CA PRO A 37 -8.66 6.78 2.53
C PRO A 37 -7.41 5.90 2.40
N TYR A 38 -7.60 4.67 1.94
CA TYR A 38 -6.48 3.83 1.55
C TYR A 38 -5.78 4.45 0.32
N ARG A 39 -4.50 4.11 0.15
CA ARG A 39 -3.71 4.56 -1.00
C ARG A 39 -3.26 3.36 -1.80
N VAL A 40 -3.05 3.58 -3.10
CA VAL A 40 -2.69 2.51 -4.02
C VAL A 40 -1.51 2.92 -4.87
N LEU A 41 -0.55 2.01 -5.03
CA LEU A 41 0.56 2.11 -5.97
C LEU A 41 0.53 0.91 -6.90
N VAL A 42 0.37 1.16 -8.20
CA VAL A 42 0.52 0.12 -9.22
C VAL A 42 1.97 0.09 -9.67
N VAL A 43 2.65 -1.02 -9.41
CA VAL A 43 4.05 -1.22 -9.78
C VAL A 43 4.09 -1.75 -11.22
N GLY A 44 4.85 -1.08 -12.09
CA GLY A 44 4.92 -1.37 -13.53
C GLY A 44 5.57 -2.70 -13.93
N GLY A 45 5.93 -3.54 -12.97
CA GLY A 45 6.46 -4.89 -13.14
C GLY A 45 6.78 -5.51 -11.79
N ALA A 46 6.63 -6.83 -11.65
CA ALA A 46 6.84 -7.54 -10.38
C ALA A 46 8.26 -7.35 -9.80
N ASP A 47 9.26 -7.14 -10.68
CA ASP A 47 10.68 -6.97 -10.35
C ASP A 47 11.09 -5.59 -9.80
N GLN A 48 10.24 -4.55 -9.91
CA GLN A 48 10.68 -3.18 -9.57
C GLN A 48 10.63 -2.87 -8.08
N VAL A 49 9.89 -3.65 -7.31
CA VAL A 49 9.83 -3.56 -5.85
C VAL A 49 10.32 -4.90 -5.32
N GLY A 50 11.27 -4.90 -4.39
CA GLY A 50 11.74 -6.14 -3.77
C GLY A 50 10.65 -6.82 -2.92
N ASP A 51 11.06 -7.76 -2.07
CA ASP A 51 10.19 -8.20 -0.98
C ASP A 51 9.94 -7.02 -0.04
N LEU A 52 8.68 -6.77 0.33
CA LEU A 52 8.34 -5.64 1.20
C LEU A 52 8.99 -5.76 2.59
N GLY A 53 9.27 -6.97 3.06
CA GLY A 53 9.92 -7.23 4.34
C GLY A 53 11.41 -6.86 4.36
N ASP A 54 12.05 -6.80 3.19
CA ASP A 54 13.46 -6.42 3.04
C ASP A 54 13.64 -4.91 2.82
N LEU A 55 12.56 -4.17 2.58
CA LEU A 55 12.61 -2.73 2.38
C LEU A 55 12.80 -1.99 3.70
N ASP A 56 13.74 -1.05 3.70
CA ASP A 56 13.92 -0.14 4.80
C ASP A 56 12.80 0.92 4.84
N ARG A 57 12.71 1.63 5.97
CA ARG A 57 11.68 2.63 6.18
C ARG A 57 11.66 3.72 5.10
N ALA A 58 12.81 4.18 4.62
CA ALA A 58 12.85 5.25 3.63
C ALA A 58 12.32 4.77 2.27
N ALA A 59 12.60 3.51 1.90
CA ALA A 59 12.01 2.89 0.72
C ALA A 59 10.49 2.75 0.83
N LEU A 60 9.96 2.32 1.99
CA LEU A 60 8.51 2.23 2.23
C LEU A 60 7.83 3.60 2.16
N GLU A 61 8.45 4.64 2.75
CA GLU A 61 7.96 6.02 2.66
C GLU A 61 7.98 6.52 1.20
N GLY A 62 9.03 6.25 0.45
CA GLY A 62 9.10 6.61 -0.97
C GLY A 62 8.05 5.93 -1.85
N LEU A 63 7.68 4.68 -1.55
CA LEU A 63 6.55 4.00 -2.21
C LEU A 63 5.21 4.64 -1.82
N PHE A 64 5.06 5.02 -0.56
CA PHE A 64 3.87 5.72 -0.07
C PHE A 64 3.70 7.09 -0.72
N GLU A 65 4.77 7.86 -0.89
CA GLU A 65 4.71 9.17 -1.56
C GLU A 65 4.30 9.06 -3.03
N GLN A 66 4.70 7.98 -3.71
CA GLN A 66 4.30 7.69 -5.09
C GLN A 66 2.88 7.14 -5.20
N SER A 67 2.32 6.62 -4.11
CA SER A 67 0.95 6.09 -4.08
C SER A 67 -0.08 7.21 -4.26
N ARG A 68 -1.19 6.88 -4.94
CA ARG A 68 -2.31 7.80 -5.11
C ARG A 68 -3.39 7.49 -4.08
N SER A 69 -3.91 8.53 -3.43
CA SER A 69 -5.10 8.42 -2.60
C SER A 69 -6.30 8.12 -3.49
N MET A 70 -6.90 6.96 -3.30
CA MET A 70 -8.22 6.69 -3.87
C MET A 70 -9.22 7.25 -2.85
N GLY A 71 -10.10 8.17 -3.25
CA GLY A 71 -11.16 8.66 -2.36
C GLY A 71 -11.94 7.51 -1.72
N ALA A 72 -12.64 7.78 -0.61
CA ALA A 72 -13.38 6.78 0.17
C ALA A 72 -14.09 5.74 -0.73
N PRO A 73 -13.96 4.43 -0.45
CA PRO A 73 -14.23 3.37 -1.41
C PRO A 73 -15.68 3.37 -1.84
N THR A 74 -15.95 3.56 -3.12
CA THR A 74 -17.23 3.13 -3.71
C THR A 74 -17.13 1.74 -4.33
N ASP A 75 -15.93 1.25 -4.64
CA ASP A 75 -15.79 0.00 -5.41
C ASP A 75 -14.41 -0.63 -5.19
N TYR A 76 -14.28 -1.45 -4.15
CA TYR A 76 -13.39 -2.61 -4.18
C TYR A 76 -14.20 -3.80 -3.63
N PRO A 77 -14.23 -4.93 -4.33
CA PRO A 77 -14.89 -6.12 -3.82
C PRO A 77 -14.17 -6.58 -2.55
N VAL A 78 -14.93 -6.67 -1.47
CA VAL A 78 -14.52 -7.37 -0.25
C VAL A 78 -14.33 -8.83 -0.64
N TYR A 79 -13.08 -9.31 -0.63
CA TYR A 79 -12.83 -10.75 -0.75
C TYR A 79 -13.36 -11.41 0.54
N ALA A 80 -14.42 -12.20 0.37
CA ALA A 80 -15.02 -13.05 1.40
C ALA A 80 -14.15 -14.29 1.67
#